data_AF-A0A1G5UAM6-F1
#
_entry.id   AF-A0A1G5UAM6-F1
#
_cell.length_a   1.000
_cell.length_b   1.000
_cell.length_c   1.000
_cell.angle_alpha   90.00
_cell.angle_beta   90.00
_cell.angle_gamma   90.00
#
_symmetry.space_group_name_H-M   'P 1'
#
loop_
_entity.id
_entity.type
_entity.pdbx_description
1 polymer ?
#
loop_
_entity_poly.entity_id
_entity_poly.type
_entity_poly.pdbx_seq_one_letter_code
_entity_poly.pdbx_strand_id
1 'polypeptide(L)' 'MVVAALLFFLGWLIGRSFSVIVITVTSSVVMFAAMTIFMSVYGLDLLHMLIMLGYLTAHQAGYLLGAYLHGYPESDRGR' A
#
# COMPACT_ATOMS: atom_id res chain seq x y z
N MET A 1 7.93 -10.21 -5.85
CA MET A 1 6.58 -10.81 -5.66
C MET A 1 6.17 -10.79 -4.19
N VAL A 2 6.91 -11.44 -3.28
CA VAL A 2 6.58 -11.48 -1.83
C VAL A 2 6.44 -10.09 -1.21
N VAL A 3 7.37 -9.17 -1.47
CA VAL A 3 7.32 -7.79 -0.93
C VAL A 3 6.03 -7.08 -1.30
N ALA A 4 5.62 -7.14 -2.57
CA ALA A 4 4.37 -6.54 -3.03
C ALA A 4 3.14 -7.16 -2.34
N ALA A 5 3.12 -8.48 -2.13
CA ALA A 5 2.04 -9.16 -1.41
C ALA A 5 1.95 -8.72 0.07
N LEU A 6 3.09 -8.54 0.74
CA LEU A 6 3.14 -8.03 2.11
C LEU A 6 2.65 -6.58 2.19
N LEU A 7 3.08 -5.73 1.25
CA LEU A 7 2.63 -4.35 1.17
C LEU A 7 1.13 -4.28 0.88
N PHE A 8 0.61 -5.13 0.00
CA PHE A 8 -0.82 -5.26 -0.22
C PHE A 8 -1.57 -5.64 1.06
N PHE A 9 -1.09 -6.65 1.79
CA PHE A 9 -1.70 -7.05 3.05
C PHE A 9 -1.68 -5.94 4.11
N LEU A 10 -0.58 -5.20 4.20
CA LEU A 10 -0.46 -4.06 5.11
C LEU A 10 -1.46 -2.96 4.75
N GLY A 11 -1.52 -2.60 3.46
CA GLY A 11 -2.52 -1.67 2.94
C GLY A 11 -3.94 -2.11 3.29
N TRP A 12 -4.25 -3.39 3.04
CA TRP A 12 -5.55 -3.99 3.35
C TRP A 12 -5.94 -3.87 4.83
N LEU A 13 -4.99 -4.10 5.73
CA LEU A 13 -5.22 -3.92 7.16
C LEU A 13 -5.50 -2.46 7.52
N ILE A 14 -4.73 -1.51 6.96
CA ILE A 14 -4.92 -0.07 7.16
C ILE A 14 -6.28 0.38 6.62
N GLY A 15 -6.70 -0.17 5.48
CA GLY A 15 -7.98 0.14 4.84
C GLY A 15 -9.19 -0.09 5.74
N ARG A 16 -9.12 -1.08 6.64
CA ARG A 16 -10.18 -1.34 7.63
C ARG A 16 -10.40 -0.17 8.60
N SER A 17 -9.37 0.62 8.87
CA SER A 17 -9.47 1.76 9.79
C SER A 17 -9.81 3.08 9.09
N PHE A 18 -10.02 3.08 7.76
CA PHE A 18 -10.33 4.27 6.94
C PHE A 18 -9.38 5.48 7.12
N SER A 19 -8.16 5.25 7.60
CA SER A 19 -7.25 6.34 7.95
C SER A 19 -6.38 6.74 6.76
N VAL A 20 -6.78 7.83 6.09
CA VAL A 20 -6.04 8.45 4.98
C VAL A 20 -4.64 8.93 5.42
N ILE A 21 -4.51 9.38 6.67
CA ILE A 21 -3.23 9.83 7.23
C ILE A 21 -2.26 8.65 7.32
N VAL A 22 -2.72 7.52 7.85
CA VAL A 22 -1.86 6.33 8.03
C VAL A 22 -1.39 5.78 6.69
N ILE A 23 -2.28 5.65 5.69
CA ILE A 23 -1.89 5.18 4.35
C ILE A 23 -0.89 6.12 3.67
N THR A 24 -1.02 7.43 3.89
CA THR A 24 -0.09 8.42 3.34
C THR A 24 1.30 8.29 3.96
N VAL A 25 1.38 8.27 5.29
CA VAL A 25 2.67 8.17 6.02
C VAL A 25 3.37 6.85 5.68
N THR A 26 2.66 5.74 5.73
CA THR A 26 3.23 4.42 5.43
C THR A 26 3.68 4.30 3.98
N SER A 27 2.95 4.88 3.02
CA SER A 27 3.39 4.91 1.62
C SER A 27 4.64 5.77 1.41
N SER A 28 4.77 6.89 2.11
CA SER A 28 5.99 7.70 2.12
C SER A 28 7.18 6.92 2.67
N VAL A 29 6.98 6.16 3.74
CA VAL A 29 8.02 5.28 4.32
C VAL A 29 8.44 4.19 3.32
N VAL A 30 7.49 3.52 2.67
CA VAL A 30 7.78 2.51 1.64
C VAL A 30 8.57 3.10 0.48
N MET A 31 8.16 4.27 -0.01
CA MET A 31 8.85 4.97 -1.10
C MET A 31 10.28 5.34 -0.69
N PHE A 32 10.45 5.95 0.48
CA PHE A 32 11.76 6.38 0.98
C PHE A 32 12.68 5.19 1.19
N ALA A 33 12.21 4.13 1.85
CA ALA A 33 13.00 2.92 2.09
C ALA A 33 13.43 2.24 0.79
N ALA A 34 12.50 2.06 -0.16
CA ALA A 34 12.81 1.43 -1.44
C ALA A 34 13.81 2.28 -2.26
N MET A 35 13.61 3.60 -2.29
CA MET A 35 14.51 4.54 -2.96
C MET A 35 15.92 4.48 -2.36
N THR A 36 16.05 4.53 -1.04
CA THR A 36 17.35 4.43 -0.35
C THR A 36 18.03 3.10 -0.66
N ILE A 37 17.32 1.97 -0.59
CA ILE A 37 17.89 0.65 -0.87
C ILE A 37 18.39 0.57 -2.31
N PHE A 38 17.58 0.96 -3.29
CA PHE A 38 17.99 0.88 -4.69
C PHE A 38 19.15 1.82 -5.00
N MET A 39 19.10 3.06 -4.50
CA MET A 39 20.17 4.03 -4.69
C MET A 39 21.50 3.58 -4.05
N SER A 40 21.47 2.93 -2.89
CA SER A 40 22.68 2.50 -2.18
C SER A 40 23.28 1.18 -2.69
N VAL A 41 22.48 0.27 -3.26
CA VAL A 41 22.93 -1.10 -3.57
C VAL A 41 22.99 -1.40 -5.06
N TYR A 42 22.02 -0.89 -5.84
CA TYR A 42 21.80 -1.35 -7.22
C TYR A 42 21.88 -0.22 -8.27
N GLY A 43 21.78 1.03 -7.83
CA GLY A 43 21.55 2.18 -8.71
C GLY A 43 20.05 2.37 -9.01
N LEU A 44 19.73 3.50 -9.65
CA LEU A 44 18.36 3.83 -10.05
C LEU A 44 18.25 3.81 -11.57
N ASP A 45 17.62 2.77 -12.09
CA ASP A 45 17.22 2.65 -13.48
C ASP A 45 15.68 2.60 -13.61
N LEU A 46 15.19 2.52 -14.85
CA LEU A 46 13.77 2.44 -15.12
C LEU A 46 13.12 1.21 -14.48
N LEU A 47 13.81 0.06 -14.44
CA LEU A 47 13.28 -1.16 -13.86
C LEU A 47 13.04 -1.00 -12.36
N HIS A 48 14.01 -0.45 -11.62
CA HIS A 48 13.88 -0.19 -10.19
C HIS A 48 12.79 0.85 -9.90
N MET A 49 12.64 1.86 -10.76
CA MET A 49 11.52 2.81 -10.66
C MET A 49 10.16 2.11 -10.84
N LEU A 50 10.04 1.21 -11.82
CA LEU A 50 8.82 0.42 -12.02
C LEU A 50 8.55 -0.53 -10.83
N ILE A 51 9.58 -1.10 -10.22
CA ILE A 51 9.45 -1.92 -9.01
C ILE A 51 8.92 -1.08 -7.83
N MET A 52 9.49 0.12 -7.61
CA MET A 52 9.00 1.04 -6.57
C MET A 52 7.54 1.43 -6.82
N LEU A 53 7.19 1.74 -8.06
CA LEU A 53 5.80 2.01 -8.44
C LEU A 53 4.91 0.81 -8.12
N GLY A 54 5.33 -0.40 -8.48
CA GLY A 54 4.61 -1.63 -8.16
C GLY A 54 4.42 -1.85 -6.65
N TYR A 55 5.41 -1.50 -5.83
CA TYR A 55 5.30 -1.55 -4.36
C TYR A 55 4.26 -0.56 -3.84
N LEU A 56 4.28 0.68 -4.32
CA LEU A 56 3.28 1.68 -3.95
C LEU A 56 1.88 1.27 -4.42
N THR A 57 1.73 0.81 -5.67
CA THR A 57 0.43 0.39 -6.21
C THR A 57 -0.13 -0.80 -5.45
N ALA A 58 0.69 -1.79 -5.09
CA ALA A 58 0.24 -2.92 -4.27
C ALA A 58 -0.26 -2.46 -2.90
N HIS A 59 0.47 -1.56 -2.24
CA HIS A 59 0.09 -1.00 -0.95
C HIS A 59 -1.24 -0.22 -1.03
N GLN A 60 -1.40 0.63 -2.05
CA GLN A 60 -2.61 1.43 -2.28
C GLN A 60 -3.82 0.56 -2.67
N ALA A 61 -3.61 -0.46 -3.51
CA ALA A 61 -4.66 -1.41 -3.89
C ALA A 61 -5.17 -2.21 -2.68
N GLY A 62 -4.27 -2.62 -1.79
CA GLY A 62 -4.62 -3.24 -0.51
C GLY A 62 -5.52 -2.32 0.31
N TYR A 63 -5.11 -1.07 0.51
CA TYR A 63 -5.89 -0.08 1.24
C TYR A 63 -7.29 0.10 0.67
N LEU A 64 -7.41 0.29 -0.64
CA LEU A 64 -8.69 0.45 -1.31
C LEU A 64 -9.59 -0.78 -1.11
N LEU A 65 -9.04 -2.00 -1.24
CA LEU A 65 -9.80 -3.21 -0.97
C LEU A 65 -10.25 -3.31 0.51
N GLY A 66 -9.36 -2.97 1.44
CA GLY A 66 -9.65 -3.02 2.87
C GLY A 66 -10.76 -2.05 3.27
N ALA A 67 -10.67 -0.82 2.75
CA ALA A 67 -11.68 0.20 2.90
C ALA A 67 -13.00 -0.20 2.22
N TYR A 68 -12.95 -0.77 1.02
CA TYR A 68 -14.15 -1.21 0.30
C TYR A 68 -14.91 -2.32 1.04
N LEU A 69 -14.20 -3.36 1.50
CA LEU A 69 -14.83 -4.49 2.19
C LEU A 69 -15.32 -4.12 3.60
N HIS A 70 -14.64 -3.20 4.29
CA HIS A 70 -15.08 -2.72 5.61
C HIS A 70 -16.18 -1.65 5.51
N GLY A 71 -16.21 -0.92 4.39
CA GLY A 71 -17.19 0.12 4.07
C GLY A 71 -18.51 -0.42 3.54
N TYR A 72 -18.77 -1.71 3.73
CA TYR A 72 -20.11 -2.28 3.70
C TYR A 72 -20.69 -2.23 5.14
N PRO A 73 -21.22 -1.09 5.61
CA PRO A 73 -22.19 -1.15 6.70
C PRO A 73 -23.42 -1.83 6.11
N GLU A 74 -23.77 -2.97 6.67
CA GLU A 74 -25.15 -3.42 6.87
C GLU A 74 -26.21 -2.60 6.10
N SER A 75 -26.36 -2.90 4.80
CA SER A 75 -27.62 -2.69 4.07
C SER A 75 -28.75 -3.60 4.61
N ASP A 76 -28.55 -4.21 5.79
CA ASP A 76 -29.42 -5.17 6.44
C ASP A 76 -29.62 -4.86 7.94
N ARG A 77 -29.56 -3.58 8.30
CA ARG A 77 -30.31 -3.09 9.47
C ARG A 77 -31.51 -2.33 8.96
N GLY A 78 -32.51 -3.10 8.49
CA GLY A 78 -33.87 -2.58 8.39
C GLY A 78 -34.32 -2.09 9.77
N ARG A 79 -34.27 -0.78 9.98
CA ARG A 79 -35.04 -0.03 10.98
C ARG A 79 -35.33 1.35 10.42
#